data_AF-A0A1B0CUK8-F1
#
_entry.id   AF-A0A1B0CUK8-F1
#
_cell.length_a   1.000
_cell.length_b   1.000
_cell.length_c   1.000
_cell.angle_alpha   90.00
_cell.angle_beta   90.00
_cell.angle_gamma   90.00
#
_symmetry.space_group_name_H-M   'P 1'
#
loop_
_entity.id
_entity.type
_entity.pdbx_description
1 polymer ?
#
loop_
_entity_poly.entity_id
_entity_poly.type
_entity_poly.pdbx_seq_one_letter_code
_entity_poly.pdbx_strand_id
1 'polypeptide(L)'
;MEGVCSYFIILFLIFVTMLIGGILGYVFREKVVQTMRQEMHSSLRLYGNRKTVTDAWDHTQRRLRCCGVEFYRDWTLHGRIPESCCQETFGGQRKPCVESPTPANIYNKGCYNVTATFIQDHAAIVGGAGIGVAILMIFAMATLPTTRYNEIYAQQTQTGHSDLPSYQASITNSANSDNTQVLPSTTVHSNYNLGDPPTYEEAIDPDAPPPSYDSLYGRVREVHRSSKGFLDFLKNIVILLLGTLGFTVILGATTIVPICMIIFGSIYLYDCPQGEYIPVYLLVGGGFGVIKQLLHLSTRVRSREQQVEEEMRQSSTQMLLNCFILGWFIIGSYWVYKEYEPNYDPTKGEFCNKSLYLFAFWLVTSIYITTGLVLFVLCFISIASVIAKRHT
;
A
#
# COMPACT_ATOMS: atom_id res chain seq x y z
N MET A 1 -3.83 21.85 2.65
CA MET A 1 -3.95 20.63 1.82
C MET A 1 -2.69 19.75 1.86
N GLU A 2 -1.47 20.27 1.74
CA GLU A 2 -0.23 19.47 1.60
C GLU A 2 0.10 18.49 2.75
N GLY A 3 -0.17 18.87 4.01
CA GLY A 3 0.07 17.98 5.17
C GLY A 3 -0.89 16.80 5.25
N VAL A 4 -2.09 16.94 4.67
CA VAL A 4 -3.14 15.92 4.68
C VAL A 4 -2.78 14.79 3.71
N CYS A 5 -2.33 15.14 2.50
CA CYS A 5 -1.83 14.16 1.53
C CYS A 5 -0.66 13.35 2.09
N SER A 6 0.27 14.01 2.79
CA SER A 6 1.42 13.33 3.42
C SER A 6 0.99 12.34 4.50
N TYR A 7 -0.01 12.67 5.32
CA TYR A 7 -0.54 11.77 6.34
C TYR A 7 -1.20 10.51 5.73
N PHE A 8 -2.04 10.67 4.72
CA PHE A 8 -2.65 9.53 4.02
C PHE A 8 -1.62 8.64 3.36
N ILE A 9 -0.61 9.24 2.73
CA ILE A 9 0.50 8.50 2.14
C ILE A 9 1.19 7.67 3.24
N ILE A 10 1.61 8.29 4.35
CA ILE A 10 2.32 7.61 5.45
C ILE A 10 1.49 6.46 6.03
N LEU A 11 0.18 6.68 6.29
CA LEU A 11 -0.69 5.59 6.77
C LEU A 11 -0.77 4.42 5.79
N PHE A 12 -0.91 4.73 4.50
CA PHE A 12 -0.89 3.71 3.47
C PHE A 12 0.46 2.98 3.41
N LEU A 13 1.59 3.69 3.56
CA LEU A 13 2.92 3.07 3.62
C LEU A 13 3.01 2.09 4.79
N ILE A 14 2.60 2.51 6.00
CA ILE A 14 2.66 1.66 7.20
C ILE A 14 1.79 0.42 7.00
N PHE A 15 0.56 0.61 6.52
CA PHE A 15 -0.35 -0.51 6.24
C PHE A 15 0.27 -1.54 5.28
N VAL A 16 0.86 -1.09 4.17
CA VAL A 16 1.51 -1.97 3.20
C VAL A 16 2.71 -2.70 3.81
N THR A 17 3.57 -2.00 4.56
CA THR A 17 4.74 -2.64 5.20
C THR A 17 4.33 -3.67 6.26
N MET A 18 3.26 -3.41 7.03
CA MET A 18 2.71 -4.36 7.98
C MET A 18 2.17 -5.61 7.29
N LEU A 19 1.48 -5.44 6.16
CA LEU A 19 0.95 -6.54 5.36
C LEU A 19 2.09 -7.41 4.81
N ILE A 20 3.10 -6.79 4.18
CA ILE A 20 4.27 -7.49 3.65
C ILE A 20 5.02 -8.22 4.77
N GLY A 21 5.30 -7.53 5.88
CA GLY A 21 5.98 -8.11 7.05
C GLY A 21 5.21 -9.27 7.66
N GLY A 22 3.88 -9.19 7.74
CA GLY A 22 3.03 -10.28 8.21
C GLY A 22 3.09 -11.52 7.31
N ILE A 23 3.01 -11.35 5.99
CA ILE A 23 3.10 -12.46 5.02
C ILE A 23 4.48 -13.10 5.10
N LEU A 24 5.55 -12.31 4.98
CA LEU A 24 6.93 -12.83 5.00
C LEU A 24 7.25 -13.49 6.34
N GLY A 25 6.82 -12.90 7.45
CA GLY A 25 7.02 -13.46 8.79
C GLY A 25 6.31 -14.80 9.00
N TYR A 26 5.09 -14.95 8.49
CA TYR A 26 4.36 -16.22 8.55
C TYR A 26 4.99 -17.29 7.67
N VAL A 27 5.33 -16.92 6.44
CA VAL A 27 5.90 -17.84 5.44
C VAL A 27 7.28 -18.32 5.87
N PHE A 28 8.16 -17.41 6.29
CA PHE A 28 9.55 -17.75 6.65
C PHE A 28 9.70 -18.14 8.12
N ARG A 29 8.62 -18.46 8.84
CA ARG A 29 8.66 -18.76 10.29
C ARG A 29 9.67 -19.83 10.68
N GLU A 30 9.82 -20.90 9.89
CA GLU A 30 10.75 -21.99 10.18
C GLU A 30 12.20 -21.57 9.93
N LYS A 31 12.44 -20.84 8.84
CA LYS A 31 13.76 -20.27 8.54
C LYS A 31 14.20 -19.30 9.62
N VAL A 32 13.30 -18.43 10.10
CA VAL A 32 13.57 -17.50 11.20
C VAL A 32 14.03 -18.24 12.45
N VAL A 33 13.37 -19.34 12.81
CA VAL A 33 13.75 -20.16 13.98
C VAL A 33 15.14 -20.80 13.77
N GLN A 34 15.45 -21.32 12.58
CA GLN A 34 16.77 -21.92 12.32
C GLN A 34 17.90 -20.88 12.29
N THR A 35 17.69 -19.75 11.62
CA THR A 35 18.66 -18.64 11.59
C THR A 35 18.92 -18.13 13.01
N MET A 36 17.89 -18.04 13.85
CA MET A 36 18.04 -17.66 15.25
C MET A 36 18.97 -18.61 16.01
N ARG A 37 18.88 -19.93 15.80
CA ARG A 37 19.80 -20.91 16.40
C ARG A 37 21.25 -20.62 16.00
N GLN A 38 21.49 -20.39 14.71
CA GLN A 38 22.82 -20.12 14.16
C GLN A 38 23.40 -18.81 14.72
N GLU A 39 22.61 -17.75 14.74
CA GLU A 39 23.00 -16.45 15.31
C GLU A 39 23.23 -16.50 16.82
N MET A 40 22.44 -17.30 17.54
CA MET A 40 22.70 -17.55 18.96
C MET A 40 24.08 -18.22 19.14
N HIS A 41 24.40 -19.28 18.40
CA HIS A 41 25.72 -19.91 18.46
C HIS A 41 26.87 -18.96 18.07
N SER A 42 26.69 -18.15 17.02
CA SER A 42 27.71 -17.18 16.58
C SER A 42 27.96 -16.13 17.67
N SER A 43 26.89 -15.67 18.34
CA SER A 43 26.96 -14.63 19.36
C SER A 43 27.59 -15.07 20.68
N LEU A 44 27.61 -16.37 21.03
CA LEU A 44 28.29 -16.85 22.25
C LEU A 44 29.76 -16.45 22.27
N ARG A 45 30.43 -16.43 21.11
CA ARG A 45 31.87 -16.08 21.00
C ARG A 45 32.15 -14.63 21.35
N LEU A 46 31.14 -13.77 21.26
CA LEU A 46 31.23 -12.34 21.55
C LEU A 46 30.85 -12.00 23.00
N TYR A 47 30.36 -12.99 23.75
CA TYR A 47 30.02 -12.85 25.16
C TYR A 47 31.28 -12.50 25.98
N GLY A 48 31.17 -11.53 26.90
CA GLY A 48 32.29 -10.99 27.67
C GLY A 48 33.17 -9.98 26.92
N ASN A 49 33.25 -10.06 25.59
CA ASN A 49 34.02 -9.10 24.77
C ASN A 49 33.18 -7.88 24.35
N ARG A 50 31.92 -8.11 23.95
CA ARG A 50 30.97 -7.03 23.63
C ARG A 50 29.93 -6.90 24.73
N LYS A 51 29.89 -5.73 25.38
CA LYS A 51 28.93 -5.43 26.45
C LYS A 51 27.47 -5.62 25.99
N THR A 52 27.11 -5.14 24.80
CA THR A 52 25.75 -5.28 24.26
C THR A 52 25.31 -6.73 24.08
N VAL A 53 26.22 -7.61 23.64
CA VAL A 53 25.96 -9.05 23.49
C VAL A 53 25.86 -9.72 24.86
N THR A 54 26.73 -9.32 25.80
CA THR A 54 26.75 -9.82 27.18
C THR A 54 25.44 -9.47 27.90
N ASP A 55 25.02 -8.20 27.84
CA ASP A 55 23.78 -7.71 28.43
C ASP A 55 22.56 -8.43 27.82
N ALA A 56 22.56 -8.66 26.51
CA ALA A 56 21.49 -9.38 25.81
C ALA A 56 21.39 -10.85 26.23
N TRP A 57 22.52 -11.56 26.35
CA TRP A 57 22.56 -12.94 26.85
C TRP A 57 22.12 -13.03 28.31
N ASP A 58 22.64 -12.16 29.18
CA ASP A 58 22.31 -12.13 30.60
C ASP A 58 20.82 -11.83 30.82
N HIS A 59 20.25 -10.90 30.02
CA HIS A 59 18.83 -10.59 30.07
C HIS A 59 17.98 -11.78 29.61
N THR A 60 18.32 -12.38 28.47
CA THR A 60 17.61 -13.54 27.91
C THR A 60 17.60 -14.71 28.89
N GLN A 61 18.75 -15.07 29.45
CA GLN A 61 18.88 -16.20 30.38
C GLN A 61 18.09 -16.00 31.67
N ARG A 62 18.15 -14.81 32.27
CA ARG A 62 17.37 -14.48 33.48
C ARG A 62 15.87 -14.45 33.20
N ARG A 63 15.46 -13.84 32.08
CA ARG A 63 14.04 -13.65 31.74
C ARG A 63 13.37 -14.97 31.35
N LEU A 64 14.05 -15.79 30.57
CA LEU A 64 13.53 -17.04 30.03
C LEU A 64 13.93 -18.28 30.84
N ARG A 65 14.76 -18.11 31.88
CA ARG A 65 15.21 -19.20 32.78
C ARG A 65 15.82 -20.37 31.99
N CYS A 66 16.76 -20.03 31.13
CA CYS A 66 17.46 -20.94 30.22
C CYS A 66 18.97 -20.70 30.29
N CYS A 67 19.78 -21.64 29.78
CA CYS A 67 21.22 -21.49 29.72
C CYS A 67 21.83 -22.13 28.46
N GLY A 68 22.75 -21.40 27.83
CA GLY A 68 23.36 -21.80 26.57
C GLY A 68 22.37 -21.78 25.41
N VAL A 69 22.79 -22.21 24.22
CA VAL A 69 21.91 -22.23 23.04
C VAL A 69 20.99 -23.44 23.14
N GLU A 70 21.58 -24.63 23.15
CA GLU A 70 20.88 -25.91 23.30
C GLU A 70 21.05 -26.46 24.70
N PHE A 71 22.24 -26.27 25.29
CA PHE A 71 22.58 -26.75 26.62
C PHE A 71 23.51 -25.80 27.36
N TYR A 72 23.51 -25.84 28.69
CA TYR A 72 24.45 -25.06 29.50
C TYR A 72 25.93 -25.37 29.19
N ARG A 73 26.21 -26.56 28.64
CA ARG A 73 27.56 -26.98 28.24
C ARG A 73 28.08 -26.23 27.03
N ASP A 74 27.25 -25.53 26.27
CA ASP A 74 27.70 -24.72 25.14
C ASP A 74 28.70 -23.63 25.57
N TRP A 75 28.63 -23.21 26.84
CA TRP A 75 29.58 -22.27 27.44
C TRP A 75 30.98 -22.85 27.59
N THR A 76 31.15 -24.16 27.78
CA THR A 76 32.49 -24.76 28.06
C THR A 76 33.46 -24.58 26.90
N LEU A 77 32.95 -24.38 25.68
CA LEU A 77 33.76 -24.12 24.50
C LEU A 77 34.19 -22.65 24.39
N HIS A 78 33.49 -21.72 25.05
CA HIS A 78 33.58 -20.27 24.77
C HIS A 78 33.87 -19.43 26.03
N GLY A 79 34.00 -20.07 27.20
CA GLY A 79 34.42 -19.41 28.44
C GLY A 79 33.87 -20.10 29.69
N ARG A 80 33.70 -19.31 30.74
CA ARG A 80 33.02 -19.73 31.97
C ARG A 80 31.51 -19.57 31.83
N ILE A 81 30.76 -20.41 32.54
CA ILE A 81 29.29 -20.28 32.64
C ILE A 81 28.96 -18.92 33.30
N PRO A 82 28.03 -18.14 32.74
CA PRO A 82 27.67 -16.84 33.31
C PRO A 82 26.74 -16.98 34.51
N GLU A 83 26.79 -16.03 35.45
CA GLU A 83 25.94 -16.05 36.65
C GLU A 83 24.44 -15.97 36.33
N SER A 84 24.06 -15.37 35.21
CA SER A 84 22.68 -15.32 34.70
C SER A 84 22.09 -16.70 34.38
N CYS A 85 22.93 -17.74 34.21
CA CYS A 85 22.48 -19.13 34.07
C CYS A 85 22.11 -19.80 35.41
N CYS A 86 22.54 -19.24 36.54
CA CYS A 86 22.31 -19.83 37.84
C CYS A 86 20.87 -19.57 38.31
N GLN A 87 20.25 -20.60 38.88
CA GLN A 87 18.89 -20.50 39.40
C GLN A 87 18.85 -19.54 40.59
N GLU A 88 17.85 -18.66 40.59
CA GLU A 88 17.53 -17.79 41.72
C GLU A 88 16.70 -18.54 42.78
N THR A 89 17.06 -18.39 44.05
CA THR A 89 16.29 -18.85 45.22
C THR A 89 15.31 -17.77 45.68
N PHE A 90 14.40 -18.17 46.59
CA PHE A 90 13.50 -17.23 47.25
C PHE A 90 14.33 -16.16 47.99
N GLY A 91 14.14 -14.88 47.64
CA GLY A 91 14.97 -13.77 48.13
C GLY A 91 15.98 -13.20 47.11
N GLY A 92 15.99 -13.69 45.87
CA GLY A 92 16.80 -13.11 44.78
C GLY A 92 18.29 -13.48 44.81
N GLN A 93 18.71 -14.37 45.72
CA GLN A 93 20.06 -14.91 45.75
C GLN A 93 20.21 -15.98 44.67
N ARG A 94 21.37 -16.05 44.01
CA ARG A 94 21.66 -17.10 43.01
C ARG A 94 22.38 -18.27 43.64
N LYS A 95 21.99 -19.49 43.27
CA LYS A 95 22.72 -20.70 43.66
C LYS A 95 24.12 -20.68 43.02
N PRO A 96 25.17 -21.15 43.72
CA PRO A 96 26.50 -21.25 43.13
C PRO A 96 26.48 -22.33 42.03
N CYS A 97 26.56 -21.93 40.77
CA CYS A 97 26.56 -22.84 39.61
C CYS A 97 27.72 -22.63 38.63
N VAL A 98 28.47 -21.53 38.75
CA VAL A 98 29.54 -21.15 37.81
C VAL A 98 30.69 -22.16 37.83
N GLU A 99 31.13 -22.56 39.02
CA GLU A 99 32.27 -23.49 39.20
C GLU A 99 31.83 -24.96 39.34
N SER A 100 30.64 -25.20 39.89
CA SER A 100 30.09 -26.55 40.13
C SER A 100 28.65 -26.65 39.61
N PRO A 101 28.46 -26.68 38.28
CA PRO A 101 27.13 -26.74 37.67
C PRO A 101 26.47 -28.09 37.92
N THR A 102 25.25 -28.08 38.45
CA THR A 102 24.39 -29.26 38.63
C THR A 102 22.99 -28.97 38.10
N PRO A 103 22.21 -29.97 37.65
CA PRO A 103 20.84 -29.75 37.18
C PRO A 103 19.91 -29.07 38.21
N ALA A 104 20.26 -29.09 39.50
CA ALA A 104 19.51 -28.48 40.59
C ALA A 104 19.90 -27.01 40.90
N ASN A 105 21.03 -26.52 40.38
CA ASN A 105 21.49 -25.13 40.61
C ASN A 105 21.55 -24.27 39.34
N ILE A 106 21.46 -24.88 38.15
CA ILE A 106 21.53 -24.19 36.86
C ILE A 106 20.20 -24.31 36.09
N TYR A 107 19.91 -23.34 35.23
CA TYR A 107 18.83 -23.49 34.26
C TYR A 107 19.21 -24.54 33.21
N ASN A 108 18.54 -25.70 33.21
CA ASN A 108 18.95 -26.83 32.34
C ASN A 108 18.49 -26.69 30.88
N LYS A 109 17.45 -25.89 30.62
CA LYS A 109 16.86 -25.76 29.28
C LYS A 109 17.72 -24.85 28.42
N GLY A 110 17.95 -25.24 27.16
CA GLY A 110 18.59 -24.38 26.16
C GLY A 110 17.73 -23.16 25.80
N CYS A 111 18.37 -22.00 25.64
CA CYS A 111 17.67 -20.76 25.33
C CYS A 111 17.03 -20.76 23.94
N TYR A 112 17.59 -21.48 22.96
CA TYR A 112 17.00 -21.59 21.63
C TYR A 112 15.58 -22.15 21.69
N ASN A 113 15.40 -23.33 22.30
CA ASN A 113 14.10 -23.97 22.37
C ASN A 113 13.10 -23.16 23.20
N VAL A 114 13.52 -22.64 24.36
CA VAL A 114 12.64 -21.84 25.22
C VAL A 114 12.22 -20.54 24.55
N THR A 115 13.12 -19.88 23.83
CA THR A 115 12.78 -18.64 23.13
C THR A 115 11.88 -18.93 21.92
N ALA A 116 12.11 -20.03 21.20
CA ALA A 116 11.23 -20.46 20.12
C ALA A 116 9.80 -20.73 20.63
N THR A 117 9.65 -21.46 21.75
CA THR A 117 8.35 -21.69 22.37
C THR A 117 7.71 -20.38 22.86
N PHE A 118 8.50 -19.49 23.45
CA PHE A 118 8.00 -18.18 23.91
C PHE A 118 7.45 -17.33 22.75
N ILE A 119 8.13 -17.32 21.61
CA ILE A 119 7.66 -16.62 20.40
C ILE A 119 6.37 -17.26 19.88
N GLN A 120 6.28 -18.58 19.85
CA GLN A 120 5.09 -19.30 19.40
C GLN A 120 3.88 -19.05 20.30
N ASP A 121 4.06 -19.10 21.62
CA ASP A 121 3.00 -18.86 22.61
C ASP A 121 2.46 -17.42 22.54
N HIS A 122 3.29 -16.46 22.15
CA HIS A 122 2.91 -15.06 22.00
C HIS A 122 2.59 -14.64 20.56
N ALA A 123 2.72 -15.53 19.58
CA ALA A 123 2.47 -15.22 18.17
C ALA A 123 1.04 -14.73 17.92
N ALA A 124 0.05 -15.31 18.62
CA ALA A 124 -1.35 -14.90 18.50
C ALA A 124 -1.58 -13.46 18.99
N ILE A 125 -0.89 -13.04 20.07
CA ILE A 125 -1.02 -11.68 20.62
C ILE A 125 -0.41 -10.66 19.65
N VAL A 126 0.79 -10.95 19.12
CA VAL A 126 1.46 -10.09 18.14
C VAL A 126 0.64 -9.99 16.84
N GLY A 127 0.14 -11.12 16.34
CA GLY A 127 -0.72 -11.17 15.17
C GLY A 127 -2.02 -10.39 15.38
N GLY A 128 -2.68 -10.58 16.51
CA GLY A 128 -3.90 -9.86 16.88
C GLY A 128 -3.69 -8.35 16.99
N ALA A 129 -2.59 -7.91 17.63
CA ALA A 129 -2.22 -6.50 17.69
C ALA A 129 -1.99 -5.90 16.30
N GLY A 130 -1.30 -6.62 15.41
CA GLY A 130 -1.09 -6.22 14.02
C GLY A 130 -2.41 -6.06 13.25
N ILE A 131 -3.34 -7.00 13.39
CA ILE A 131 -4.67 -6.93 12.77
C ILE A 131 -5.47 -5.74 13.32
N GLY A 132 -5.44 -5.51 14.64
CA GLY A 132 -6.12 -4.37 15.26
C GLY A 132 -5.62 -3.03 14.73
N VAL A 133 -4.30 -2.88 14.61
CA VAL A 133 -3.68 -1.69 14.01
C VAL A 133 -4.09 -1.52 12.54
N ALA A 134 -4.09 -2.61 11.76
CA ALA A 134 -4.51 -2.58 10.36
C ALA A 134 -5.97 -2.12 10.20
N ILE A 135 -6.88 -2.60 11.05
CA ILE A 135 -8.29 -2.19 11.06
C ILE A 135 -8.40 -0.69 11.38
N LEU A 136 -7.71 -0.21 12.41
CA LEU A 136 -7.69 1.22 12.76
C LEU A 136 -7.16 2.10 11.62
N MET A 137 -6.12 1.64 10.91
CA MET A 137 -5.57 2.35 9.75
C MET A 137 -6.57 2.42 8.59
N ILE A 138 -7.32 1.34 8.33
CA ILE A 138 -8.38 1.33 7.31
C ILE A 138 -9.50 2.31 7.68
N PHE A 139 -9.97 2.29 8.93
CA PHE A 139 -10.97 3.25 9.40
C PHE A 139 -10.48 4.70 9.29
N ALA A 140 -9.22 4.97 9.65
CA ALA A 140 -8.62 6.29 9.48
C ALA A 140 -8.60 6.71 7.99
N MET A 141 -8.19 5.82 7.08
CA MET A 141 -8.17 6.11 5.66
C MET A 141 -9.58 6.35 5.08
N ALA A 142 -10.61 5.66 5.58
CA ALA A 142 -11.98 5.79 5.07
C ALA A 142 -12.73 7.02 5.62
N THR A 143 -12.51 7.37 6.88
CA THR A 143 -13.30 8.44 7.56
C THR A 143 -12.68 9.82 7.42
N LEU A 144 -11.35 9.92 7.39
CA LEU A 144 -10.64 11.21 7.35
C LEU A 144 -10.85 12.03 6.06
N PRO A 145 -10.99 11.43 4.86
CA PRO A 145 -11.33 12.20 3.66
C PRO A 145 -12.73 12.81 3.78
N THR A 146 -13.68 12.05 4.31
CA THR A 146 -15.10 12.43 4.45
C THR A 146 -15.29 13.53 5.50
N THR A 147 -14.61 13.44 6.65
CA THR A 147 -14.70 14.47 7.70
C THR A 147 -14.08 15.79 7.25
N ARG A 148 -12.93 15.74 6.56
CA ARG A 148 -12.30 16.94 6.00
C ARG A 148 -13.07 17.54 4.83
N TYR A 149 -13.64 16.70 3.96
CA TYR A 149 -14.55 17.17 2.92
C TYR A 149 -15.73 17.93 3.53
N ASN A 150 -16.36 17.36 4.56
CA ASN A 150 -17.46 18.02 5.28
C ASN A 150 -17.03 19.33 5.96
N GLU A 151 -15.83 19.39 6.54
CA GLU A 151 -15.27 20.64 7.10
C GLU A 151 -15.01 21.72 6.03
N ILE A 152 -14.47 21.34 4.86
CA ILE A 152 -14.25 22.28 3.74
C ILE A 152 -15.59 22.79 3.20
N TYR A 153 -16.58 21.91 3.03
CA TYR A 153 -17.94 22.29 2.64
C TYR A 153 -18.60 23.23 3.66
N ALA A 154 -18.41 22.98 4.96
CA ALA A 154 -18.92 23.84 6.02
C ALA A 154 -18.25 25.23 6.04
N GLN A 155 -16.96 25.32 5.68
CA GLN A 155 -16.28 26.61 5.52
C GLN A 155 -16.77 27.38 4.28
N GLN A 156 -17.00 26.69 3.17
CA GLN A 156 -17.42 27.32 1.92
C GLN A 156 -18.85 27.88 1.97
N THR A 157 -19.72 27.26 2.78
CA THR A 157 -21.09 27.73 3.06
C THR A 157 -21.14 28.98 3.94
N GLN A 158 -20.11 29.25 4.76
CA GLN A 158 -20.01 30.49 5.54
C GLN A 158 -19.47 31.68 4.74
N THR A 159 -18.54 31.45 3.81
CA THR A 159 -17.97 32.51 2.95
C THR A 159 -18.87 32.91 1.77
N GLY A 160 -19.81 32.05 1.36
CA GLY A 160 -20.76 32.33 0.28
C GLY A 160 -21.91 33.29 0.65
N HIS A 161 -21.96 33.80 1.89
CA HIS A 161 -23.03 34.69 2.37
C HIS A 161 -22.58 36.14 2.58
N SER A 162 -21.34 36.50 2.22
CA SER A 162 -20.77 37.84 2.48
C SER A 162 -20.83 38.80 1.28
N ASP A 163 -21.09 38.32 0.07
CA ASP A 163 -21.05 39.16 -1.14
C ASP A 163 -22.42 39.19 -1.84
N LEU A 164 -23.33 40.04 -1.37
CA LEU A 164 -24.46 40.52 -2.17
C LEU A 164 -24.87 41.95 -1.75
N PRO A 165 -24.78 42.95 -2.66
CA PRO A 165 -25.30 44.28 -2.38
C PRO A 165 -26.83 44.25 -2.35
N SER A 166 -27.38 44.98 -1.40
CA SER A 166 -28.79 45.26 -1.18
C SER A 166 -29.52 45.76 -2.43
N TYR A 167 -30.53 45.03 -2.89
CA TYR A 167 -31.64 45.61 -3.66
C TYR A 167 -32.97 45.27 -2.97
N GLN A 168 -33.54 46.29 -2.34
CA GLN A 168 -34.73 46.23 -1.51
C GLN A 168 -35.96 46.28 -2.42
N ALA A 169 -36.74 45.19 -2.49
CA ALA A 169 -38.03 45.20 -3.15
C ALA A 169 -39.12 45.60 -2.16
N SER A 170 -39.69 46.78 -2.37
CA SER A 170 -40.87 47.31 -1.70
C SER A 170 -42.11 46.51 -2.11
N ILE A 171 -42.86 46.04 -1.13
CA ILE A 171 -44.20 45.44 -1.29
C ILE A 171 -45.22 46.57 -1.33
N THR A 172 -46.04 46.63 -2.39
CA THR A 172 -47.39 47.18 -2.32
C THR A 172 -48.37 46.33 -3.12
N ASN A 173 -49.46 45.98 -2.43
CA ASN A 173 -50.60 45.18 -2.85
C ASN A 173 -51.51 45.89 -3.86
N SER A 174 -52.16 45.10 -4.73
CA SER A 174 -53.60 45.11 -5.05
C SER A 174 -53.80 44.27 -6.32
N ALA A 175 -54.46 43.13 -6.23
CA ALA A 175 -55.92 42.94 -6.26
C ALA A 175 -56.45 42.72 -7.69
N ASN A 176 -56.89 41.47 -7.87
CA ASN A 176 -58.05 41.02 -8.64
C ASN A 176 -58.02 40.82 -10.17
N SER A 177 -58.73 39.73 -10.50
CA SER A 177 -59.49 39.41 -11.72
C SER A 177 -58.87 38.57 -12.85
N ASP A 178 -59.48 37.38 -12.96
CA ASP A 178 -60.01 36.76 -14.17
C ASP A 178 -59.18 35.79 -15.05
N ASN A 179 -59.64 34.53 -14.97
CA ASN A 179 -60.02 33.60 -16.04
C ASN A 179 -59.04 33.17 -17.17
N THR A 180 -58.77 31.87 -17.14
CA THR A 180 -59.13 30.86 -18.16
C THR A 180 -58.55 30.95 -19.59
N GLN A 181 -57.63 30.01 -19.85
CA GLN A 181 -57.41 29.17 -21.05
C GLN A 181 -57.28 29.75 -22.48
N VAL A 182 -56.51 29.00 -23.28
CA VAL A 182 -56.70 28.60 -24.69
C VAL A 182 -55.57 29.03 -25.67
N LEU A 183 -54.87 28.01 -26.19
CA LEU A 183 -54.03 27.91 -27.41
C LEU A 183 -54.93 28.17 -28.67
N PRO A 184 -54.50 28.71 -29.84
CA PRO A 184 -53.42 28.09 -30.62
C PRO A 184 -52.61 28.87 -31.68
N SER A 185 -51.48 28.26 -32.02
CA SER A 185 -50.82 28.09 -33.33
C SER A 185 -50.75 29.24 -34.34
N THR A 186 -49.53 29.60 -34.74
CA THR A 186 -49.23 29.90 -36.17
C THR A 186 -47.79 29.56 -36.53
N THR A 187 -47.64 28.72 -37.56
CA THR A 187 -46.41 28.38 -38.30
C THR A 187 -45.94 29.53 -39.20
N VAL A 188 -44.63 29.82 -39.27
CA VAL A 188 -44.04 30.52 -40.43
C VAL A 188 -42.66 29.94 -40.81
N HIS A 189 -42.57 29.69 -42.11
CA HIS A 189 -41.51 29.25 -43.02
C HIS A 189 -40.02 29.55 -42.73
N SER A 190 -39.21 28.56 -43.13
CA SER A 190 -37.76 28.58 -43.35
C SER A 190 -37.29 29.65 -44.33
N ASN A 191 -36.14 30.26 -44.05
CA ASN A 191 -35.25 30.84 -45.06
C ASN A 191 -33.79 30.55 -44.68
N TYR A 192 -33.13 29.70 -45.48
CA TYR A 192 -31.68 29.52 -45.44
C TYR A 192 -31.02 30.68 -46.21
N ASN A 193 -30.41 31.61 -45.48
CA ASN A 193 -29.41 32.50 -46.06
C ASN A 193 -28.03 32.02 -45.58
N LEU A 194 -27.22 31.56 -46.52
CA LEU A 194 -25.83 31.18 -46.32
C LEU A 194 -25.00 32.47 -46.20
N GLY A 195 -24.90 33.00 -44.98
CA GLY A 195 -24.01 34.11 -44.66
C GLY A 195 -22.56 33.65 -44.51
N ASP A 196 -21.62 34.53 -44.84
CA ASP A 196 -20.19 34.31 -44.65
C ASP A 196 -19.87 33.90 -43.19
N PRO A 197 -18.84 33.05 -42.95
CA PRO A 197 -18.52 32.61 -41.61
C PRO A 197 -18.12 33.81 -40.72
N PRO A 198 -18.57 33.85 -39.45
CA PRO A 198 -18.32 34.97 -38.57
C PRO A 198 -16.82 35.17 -38.33
N THR A 199 -16.43 36.44 -38.27
CA THR A 199 -15.08 36.90 -37.93
C THR A 199 -14.71 36.48 -36.51
N TYR A 200 -13.46 36.09 -36.27
CA TYR A 200 -13.07 35.45 -35.01
C TYR A 200 -13.32 36.32 -33.76
N GLU A 201 -13.33 37.65 -33.91
CA GLU A 201 -13.67 38.59 -32.83
C GLU A 201 -15.17 38.60 -32.46
N GLU A 202 -16.09 38.21 -33.35
CA GLU A 202 -17.54 38.18 -33.08
C GLU A 202 -18.00 36.89 -32.40
N ALA A 203 -17.14 35.86 -32.33
CA ALA A 203 -17.43 34.59 -31.65
C ALA A 203 -17.02 34.59 -30.16
N ILE A 204 -16.48 35.70 -29.66
CA ILE A 204 -16.06 35.84 -28.26
C ILE A 204 -17.21 36.47 -27.48
N ASP A 205 -18.03 35.63 -26.87
CA ASP A 205 -18.98 36.05 -25.83
C ASP A 205 -18.18 36.43 -24.57
N PRO A 206 -18.13 37.72 -24.17
CA PRO A 206 -17.35 38.17 -23.02
C PRO A 206 -17.90 37.67 -21.67
N ASP A 207 -19.14 37.16 -21.62
CA ASP A 207 -19.80 36.66 -20.41
C ASP A 207 -19.85 35.13 -20.34
N ALA A 208 -19.35 34.43 -21.36
CA ALA A 208 -19.22 32.97 -21.33
C ALA A 208 -18.06 32.57 -20.40
N PRO A 209 -18.27 31.65 -19.43
CA PRO A 209 -17.17 31.13 -18.63
C PRO A 209 -16.15 30.46 -19.56
N PRO A 210 -14.84 30.66 -19.35
CA PRO A 210 -13.84 30.14 -20.26
C PRO A 210 -13.98 28.62 -20.41
N PRO A 211 -13.83 28.07 -21.63
CA PRO A 211 -13.88 26.64 -21.82
C PRO A 211 -12.85 25.98 -20.92
N SER A 212 -13.31 25.08 -20.04
CA SER A 212 -12.46 24.29 -19.16
C SER A 212 -11.68 23.28 -20.00
N TYR A 213 -10.55 23.73 -20.55
CA TYR A 213 -9.55 22.86 -21.13
C TYR A 213 -8.70 22.29 -20.00
N ASP A 214 -9.14 21.14 -19.47
CA ASP A 214 -8.33 20.22 -18.67
C ASP A 214 -7.23 19.55 -19.55
N SER A 215 -6.55 20.34 -20.38
CA SER A 215 -5.58 19.87 -21.37
C SER A 215 -4.15 20.09 -20.90
N LEU A 216 -3.25 19.26 -21.42
CA LEU A 216 -1.80 19.37 -21.25
C LEU A 216 -1.30 20.82 -21.46
N TYR A 217 -1.93 21.56 -22.37
CA TYR A 217 -1.62 22.97 -22.66
C TYR A 217 -1.92 23.89 -21.47
N GLY A 218 -3.03 23.66 -20.76
CA GLY A 218 -3.36 24.36 -19.52
C GLY A 218 -2.33 24.08 -18.42
N ARG A 219 -1.92 22.82 -18.25
CA ARG A 219 -0.86 22.45 -17.29
C ARG A 219 0.51 23.02 -17.65
N VAL A 220 0.87 23.03 -18.94
CA VAL A 220 2.12 23.66 -19.42
C VAL A 220 2.08 25.18 -19.21
N ARG A 221 0.91 25.81 -19.43
CA ARG A 221 0.70 27.26 -19.19
C ARG A 221 0.75 27.61 -17.71
N GLU A 222 0.22 26.76 -16.82
CA GLU A 222 0.29 26.92 -15.37
C GLU A 222 1.73 26.75 -14.84
N VAL A 223 2.47 25.78 -15.38
CA VAL A 223 3.90 25.61 -15.13
C VAL A 223 4.66 26.85 -15.61
N HIS A 224 4.31 27.41 -16.76
CA HIS A 224 4.91 28.66 -17.25
C HIS A 224 4.64 29.84 -16.31
N ARG A 225 3.41 29.95 -15.80
CA ARG A 225 2.97 31.06 -14.94
C ARG A 225 3.53 30.99 -13.51
N SER A 226 3.79 29.79 -12.99
CA SER A 226 4.29 29.56 -11.62
C SER A 226 5.81 29.51 -11.50
N SER A 227 6.54 29.42 -12.61
CA SER A 227 7.99 29.26 -12.61
C SER A 227 8.72 30.59 -12.49
N LYS A 228 9.61 30.73 -11.49
CA LYS A 228 10.37 31.95 -11.23
C LYS A 228 11.55 32.17 -12.20
N GLY A 229 11.86 31.18 -13.05
CA GLY A 229 12.92 31.24 -14.05
C GLY A 229 12.90 30.05 -15.01
N PHE A 230 13.74 30.07 -16.04
CA PHE A 230 13.80 29.04 -17.09
C PHE A 230 14.18 27.65 -16.56
N LEU A 231 15.09 27.57 -15.59
CA LEU A 231 15.50 26.30 -14.97
C LEU A 231 14.38 25.66 -14.13
N ASP A 232 13.61 26.45 -13.39
CA ASP A 232 12.45 25.96 -12.63
C ASP A 232 11.31 25.52 -13.57
N PHE A 233 11.12 26.25 -14.66
CA PHE A 233 10.17 25.88 -15.72
C PHE A 233 10.55 24.55 -16.37
N LEU A 234 11.82 24.39 -16.75
CA LEU A 234 12.33 23.16 -17.36
C LEU A 234 12.19 21.97 -16.40
N LYS A 235 12.51 22.15 -15.11
CA LYS A 235 12.32 21.13 -14.07
C LYS A 235 10.86 20.68 -13.97
N ASN A 236 9.91 21.62 -13.90
CA ASN A 236 8.49 21.32 -13.76
C ASN A 236 7.90 20.65 -15.01
N ILE A 237 8.32 21.06 -16.20
CA ILE A 237 7.96 20.39 -17.46
C ILE A 237 8.55 18.98 -17.52
N VAL A 238 9.81 18.81 -17.15
CA VAL A 238 10.47 17.50 -17.15
C VAL A 238 9.78 16.55 -16.17
N ILE A 239 9.37 17.03 -14.98
CA ILE A 239 8.57 16.25 -14.02
C ILE A 239 7.21 15.84 -14.62
N LEU A 240 6.53 16.75 -15.32
CA LEU A 240 5.24 16.47 -15.94
C LEU A 240 5.36 15.46 -17.09
N LEU A 241 6.38 15.58 -17.93
CA LEU A 241 6.66 14.64 -19.03
C LEU A 241 7.11 13.27 -18.50
N LEU A 242 7.99 13.23 -17.49
CA LEU A 242 8.38 12.00 -16.80
C LEU A 242 7.17 11.31 -16.16
N GLY A 243 6.25 12.07 -15.57
CA GLY A 243 5.01 11.53 -15.02
C GLY A 243 4.10 10.93 -16.10
N THR A 244 4.00 11.58 -17.26
CA THR A 244 3.15 11.12 -18.37
C THR A 244 3.74 9.88 -19.06
N LEU A 245 5.06 9.86 -19.31
CA LEU A 245 5.80 8.70 -19.83
C LEU A 245 5.81 7.55 -18.81
N GLY A 246 5.99 7.85 -17.53
CA GLY A 246 5.90 6.86 -16.46
C GLY A 246 4.51 6.23 -16.40
N PHE A 247 3.46 7.04 -16.49
CA PHE A 247 2.08 6.55 -16.49
C PHE A 247 1.77 5.67 -17.70
N THR A 248 2.23 6.01 -18.91
CA THR A 248 2.03 5.17 -20.11
C THR A 248 2.82 3.86 -20.05
N VAL A 249 4.07 3.89 -19.55
CA VAL A 249 4.88 2.69 -19.33
C VAL A 249 4.26 1.78 -18.27
N ILE A 250 3.79 2.35 -17.15
CA ILE A 250 3.09 1.60 -16.10
C ILE A 250 1.82 0.96 -16.68
N LEU A 251 1.01 1.71 -17.43
CA LEU A 251 -0.19 1.16 -18.07
C LEU A 251 0.14 0.02 -19.03
N GLY A 252 1.16 0.17 -19.88
CA GLY A 252 1.60 -0.88 -20.79
C GLY A 252 2.15 -2.12 -20.08
N ALA A 253 2.94 -1.94 -19.02
CA ALA A 253 3.42 -3.05 -18.20
C ALA A 253 2.25 -3.78 -17.52
N THR A 254 1.26 -3.03 -17.00
CA THR A 254 0.08 -3.61 -16.35
C THR A 254 -0.87 -4.34 -17.29
N THR A 255 -0.79 -4.14 -18.61
CA THR A 255 -1.58 -4.93 -19.58
C THR A 255 -0.88 -6.22 -19.98
N ILE A 256 0.46 -6.18 -20.13
CA ILE A 256 1.26 -7.34 -20.53
C ILE A 256 1.29 -8.38 -19.40
N VAL A 257 1.46 -7.93 -18.15
CA VAL A 257 1.58 -8.82 -16.98
C VAL A 257 0.38 -9.79 -16.84
N PRO A 258 -0.90 -9.34 -16.83
CA PRO A 258 -2.05 -10.23 -16.75
C PRO A 258 -2.15 -11.25 -17.89
N ILE A 259 -1.77 -10.85 -19.11
CA ILE A 259 -1.74 -11.77 -20.27
C ILE A 259 -0.70 -12.86 -20.04
N CYS A 260 0.52 -12.48 -19.61
CA CYS A 260 1.55 -13.45 -19.25
C CYS A 260 1.08 -14.39 -18.13
N MET A 261 0.38 -13.88 -17.11
CA MET A 261 -0.19 -14.72 -16.05
C MET A 261 -1.15 -15.78 -16.59
N ILE A 262 -2.05 -15.42 -17.51
CA ILE A 262 -2.98 -16.38 -18.13
C ILE A 262 -2.23 -17.42 -18.96
N ILE A 263 -1.19 -17.01 -19.70
CA ILE A 263 -0.38 -17.92 -20.54
C ILE A 263 0.37 -18.93 -19.67
N PHE A 264 1.13 -18.46 -18.67
CA PHE A 264 1.89 -19.35 -17.78
C PHE A 264 0.98 -20.25 -16.95
N GLY A 265 -0.13 -19.71 -16.43
CA GLY A 265 -1.09 -20.48 -15.65
C GLY A 265 -1.82 -21.56 -16.47
N SER A 266 -2.09 -21.32 -17.76
CA SER A 266 -2.77 -22.30 -18.63
C SER A 266 -1.82 -23.37 -19.17
N ILE A 267 -0.60 -23.01 -19.60
CA ILE A 267 0.38 -23.96 -20.13
C ILE A 267 0.85 -24.95 -19.06
N TYR A 268 1.11 -24.46 -17.84
CA TYR A 268 1.71 -25.25 -16.76
C TYR A 268 0.70 -25.62 -15.66
N LEU A 269 -0.60 -25.72 -15.99
CA LEU A 269 -1.68 -25.93 -15.02
C LEU A 269 -1.46 -27.15 -14.10
N TYR A 270 -0.87 -28.23 -14.63
CA TYR A 270 -0.63 -29.49 -13.90
C TYR A 270 0.86 -29.77 -13.62
N ASP A 271 1.76 -28.89 -14.05
CA ASP A 271 3.21 -29.12 -13.97
C ASP A 271 3.82 -28.65 -12.62
N CYS A 272 2.98 -28.47 -11.60
CA CYS A 272 3.40 -28.13 -10.24
C CYS A 272 2.49 -28.76 -9.18
N PRO A 273 2.51 -30.10 -9.04
CA PRO A 273 1.76 -30.80 -8.00
C PRO A 273 2.15 -30.35 -6.57
N GLN A 274 3.41 -29.98 -6.34
CA GLN A 274 3.89 -29.47 -5.05
C GLN A 274 3.19 -28.14 -4.66
N GLY A 275 2.75 -27.35 -5.65
CA GLY A 275 2.13 -26.05 -5.47
C GLY A 275 0.89 -25.89 -6.33
N GLU A 276 -0.10 -26.77 -6.16
CA GLU A 276 -1.30 -26.89 -7.00
C GLU A 276 -2.05 -25.55 -7.21
N TYR A 277 -1.99 -24.64 -6.23
CA TYR A 277 -2.65 -23.35 -6.30
C TYR A 277 -1.84 -22.24 -7.01
N ILE A 278 -0.57 -22.46 -7.34
CA ILE A 278 0.27 -21.46 -8.03
C ILE A 278 -0.24 -21.19 -9.46
N PRO A 279 -0.48 -22.20 -10.33
CA PRO A 279 -1.08 -21.94 -11.64
C PRO A 279 -2.49 -21.33 -11.54
N VAL A 280 -3.31 -21.77 -10.59
CA VAL A 280 -4.66 -21.21 -10.34
C VAL A 280 -4.60 -19.73 -9.96
N TYR A 281 -3.64 -19.36 -9.11
CA TYR A 281 -3.37 -17.96 -8.77
C TYR A 281 -3.09 -17.10 -10.00
N LEU A 282 -2.25 -17.59 -10.91
CA LEU A 282 -1.92 -16.88 -12.15
C LEU A 282 -3.14 -16.76 -13.08
N LEU A 283 -3.93 -17.82 -13.23
CA LEU A 283 -5.13 -17.80 -14.09
C LEU A 283 -6.19 -16.81 -13.58
N VAL A 284 -6.58 -16.94 -12.31
CA VAL A 284 -7.61 -16.07 -11.71
C VAL A 284 -7.09 -14.64 -11.62
N GLY A 285 -5.85 -14.44 -11.17
CA GLY A 285 -5.25 -13.11 -11.07
C GLY A 285 -5.14 -12.41 -12.44
N GLY A 286 -4.71 -13.15 -13.47
CA GLY A 286 -4.63 -12.66 -14.83
C GLY A 286 -6.00 -12.33 -15.42
N GLY A 287 -7.00 -13.18 -15.22
CA GLY A 287 -8.37 -12.95 -15.71
C GLY A 287 -9.00 -11.68 -15.12
N PHE A 288 -8.98 -11.53 -13.79
CA PHE A 288 -9.50 -10.32 -13.14
C PHE A 288 -8.67 -9.07 -13.48
N GLY A 289 -7.36 -9.22 -13.72
CA GLY A 289 -6.50 -8.14 -14.21
C GLY A 289 -6.90 -7.63 -15.61
N VAL A 290 -7.21 -8.55 -16.54
CA VAL A 290 -7.72 -8.19 -17.87
C VAL A 290 -9.08 -7.53 -17.78
N ILE A 291 -10.02 -8.06 -16.97
CA ILE A 291 -11.34 -7.47 -16.76
C ILE A 291 -11.21 -6.03 -16.24
N LYS A 292 -10.34 -5.80 -15.24
CA LYS A 292 -10.07 -4.46 -14.71
C LYS A 292 -9.54 -3.52 -15.78
N GLN A 293 -8.62 -3.99 -16.63
CA GLN A 293 -8.07 -3.20 -17.73
C GLN A 293 -9.15 -2.83 -18.75
N LEU A 294 -10.03 -3.76 -19.11
CA LEU A 294 -11.14 -3.52 -20.02
C LEU A 294 -12.11 -2.48 -19.44
N LEU A 295 -12.48 -2.59 -18.16
CA LEU A 295 -13.34 -1.60 -17.49
C LEU A 295 -12.72 -0.19 -17.48
N HIS A 296 -11.40 -0.09 -17.27
CA HIS A 296 -10.69 1.20 -17.29
C HIS A 296 -10.59 1.82 -18.70
N LEU A 297 -10.51 1.00 -19.76
CA LEU A 297 -10.54 1.50 -21.14
C LEU A 297 -11.96 1.92 -21.55
N SER A 298 -12.99 1.17 -21.15
CA SER A 298 -14.38 1.49 -21.43
C SER A 298 -14.81 2.84 -20.85
N THR A 299 -14.33 3.22 -19.67
CA THR A 299 -14.59 4.56 -19.12
C THR A 299 -13.93 5.68 -19.90
N ARG A 300 -12.73 5.45 -20.43
CA ARG A 300 -12.00 6.49 -21.16
C ARG A 300 -12.62 6.84 -22.51
N VAL A 301 -13.32 5.89 -23.14
CA VAL A 301 -13.90 6.07 -24.48
C VAL A 301 -15.29 6.73 -24.42
N ARG A 302 -15.92 6.82 -23.24
CA ARG A 302 -17.33 7.24 -23.11
C ARG A 302 -17.52 8.76 -22.92
N SER A 303 -18.65 9.29 -23.41
CA SER A 303 -19.04 10.71 -23.40
C SER A 303 -19.19 11.32 -22.00
N ARG A 304 -18.94 12.62 -21.86
CA ARG A 304 -18.85 13.40 -20.60
C ARG A 304 -20.11 13.38 -19.73
N GLU A 305 -21.31 13.32 -20.32
CA GLU A 305 -22.56 13.22 -19.55
C GLU A 305 -22.83 11.80 -19.02
N GLN A 306 -22.46 10.77 -19.81
CA GLN A 306 -22.51 9.37 -19.36
C GLN A 306 -21.39 9.04 -18.37
N GLN A 307 -20.28 9.78 -18.42
CA GLN A 307 -19.16 9.63 -17.47
C GLN A 307 -19.60 9.84 -16.03
N VAL A 308 -20.42 10.86 -15.71
CA VAL A 308 -20.75 11.17 -14.29
C VAL A 308 -21.62 10.09 -13.63
N GLU A 309 -22.64 9.59 -14.33
CA GLU A 309 -23.56 8.57 -13.79
C GLU A 309 -22.90 7.18 -13.73
N GLU A 310 -22.11 6.82 -14.76
CA GLU A 310 -21.33 5.59 -14.74
C GLU A 310 -20.11 5.64 -13.83
N GLU A 311 -19.48 6.80 -13.59
CA GLU A 311 -18.39 6.94 -12.62
C GLU A 311 -18.85 6.59 -11.20
N MET A 312 -20.08 6.95 -10.81
CA MET A 312 -20.63 6.54 -9.51
C MET A 312 -20.80 5.02 -9.41
N ARG A 313 -21.37 4.37 -10.44
CA ARG A 313 -21.58 2.90 -10.46
C ARG A 313 -20.25 2.15 -10.59
N GLN A 314 -19.37 2.63 -11.45
CA GLN A 314 -18.06 2.07 -11.72
C GLN A 314 -17.13 2.27 -10.54
N SER A 315 -17.21 3.37 -9.78
CA SER A 315 -16.46 3.57 -8.54
C SER A 315 -16.74 2.45 -7.54
N SER A 316 -18.01 2.07 -7.38
CA SER A 316 -18.40 0.93 -6.54
C SER A 316 -17.86 -0.40 -7.07
N THR A 317 -17.99 -0.69 -8.37
CA THR A 317 -17.46 -1.93 -8.98
C THR A 317 -15.93 -2.00 -8.93
N GLN A 318 -15.24 -0.87 -9.13
CA GLN A 318 -13.78 -0.74 -9.05
C GLN A 318 -13.30 -0.99 -7.62
N MET A 319 -13.99 -0.47 -6.61
CA MET A 319 -13.66 -0.72 -5.20
C MET A 319 -13.74 -2.23 -4.88
N LEU A 320 -14.82 -2.90 -5.30
CA LEU A 320 -14.97 -4.35 -5.11
C LEU A 320 -13.87 -5.16 -5.83
N LEU A 321 -13.58 -4.82 -7.08
CA LEU A 321 -12.50 -5.46 -7.85
C LEU A 321 -11.13 -5.24 -7.22
N ASN A 322 -10.85 -4.04 -6.71
CA ASN A 322 -9.60 -3.73 -6.02
C ASN A 322 -9.47 -4.54 -4.73
N CYS A 323 -10.53 -4.64 -3.93
CA CYS A 323 -10.55 -5.48 -2.73
C CYS A 323 -10.31 -6.96 -3.07
N PHE A 324 -10.96 -7.47 -4.12
CA PHE A 324 -10.77 -8.83 -4.58
C PHE A 324 -9.33 -9.08 -5.04
N ILE A 325 -8.78 -8.23 -5.92
CA ILE A 325 -7.41 -8.36 -6.43
C ILE A 325 -6.39 -8.27 -5.30
N LEU A 326 -6.61 -7.39 -4.32
CA LEU A 326 -5.74 -7.26 -3.16
C LEU A 326 -5.79 -8.53 -2.29
N GLY A 327 -6.98 -9.04 -1.98
CA GLY A 327 -7.14 -10.30 -1.26
C GLY A 327 -6.51 -11.47 -2.00
N TRP A 328 -6.73 -11.57 -3.31
CA TRP A 328 -6.15 -12.59 -4.17
C TRP A 328 -4.63 -12.51 -4.24
N PHE A 329 -4.08 -11.29 -4.32
CA PHE A 329 -2.63 -11.06 -4.28
C PHE A 329 -2.01 -11.52 -2.95
N ILE A 330 -2.66 -11.26 -1.82
CA ILE A 330 -2.21 -11.75 -0.50
C ILE A 330 -2.18 -13.28 -0.47
N ILE A 331 -3.26 -13.92 -0.90
CA ILE A 331 -3.40 -15.38 -0.92
C ILE A 331 -2.36 -16.00 -1.87
N GLY A 332 -2.20 -15.44 -3.06
CA GLY A 332 -1.19 -15.87 -4.02
C GLY A 332 0.24 -15.70 -3.55
N SER A 333 0.54 -14.58 -2.89
CA SER A 333 1.85 -14.33 -2.28
C SER A 333 2.16 -15.43 -1.26
N TYR A 334 1.19 -15.79 -0.41
CA TYR A 334 1.36 -16.91 0.52
C TYR A 334 1.67 -18.23 -0.20
N TRP A 335 0.91 -18.61 -1.23
CA TRP A 335 1.16 -19.85 -1.97
C TRP A 335 2.53 -19.88 -2.64
N VAL A 336 2.98 -18.76 -3.22
CA VAL A 336 4.26 -18.65 -3.92
C VAL A 336 5.45 -18.71 -2.95
N TYR A 337 5.41 -17.95 -1.85
CA TYR A 337 6.54 -17.91 -0.92
C TYR A 337 6.58 -19.11 0.03
N LYS A 338 5.43 -19.71 0.39
CA LYS A 338 5.42 -20.92 1.23
C LYS A 338 6.24 -22.03 0.59
N GLU A 339 6.16 -22.13 -0.74
CA GLU A 339 6.89 -23.11 -1.53
C GLU A 339 8.29 -22.63 -1.95
N TYR A 340 8.88 -21.66 -1.23
CA TYR A 340 10.19 -21.11 -1.55
C TYR A 340 11.32 -22.12 -1.36
N GLU A 341 12.08 -22.32 -2.44
CA GLU A 341 12.98 -23.47 -2.70
C GLU A 341 12.22 -24.77 -3.02
N PRO A 342 11.35 -24.78 -4.06
CA PRO A 342 10.60 -25.97 -4.43
C PRO A 342 11.53 -27.02 -5.04
N ASN A 343 11.07 -28.28 -5.06
CA ASN A 343 11.78 -29.34 -5.72
C ASN A 343 11.57 -29.24 -7.24
N TYR A 344 12.64 -29.02 -8.00
CA TYR A 344 12.58 -28.94 -9.46
C TYR A 344 12.79 -30.31 -10.15
N ASP A 345 13.07 -31.37 -9.38
CA ASP A 345 13.43 -32.68 -9.90
C ASP A 345 12.17 -33.58 -10.03
N PRO A 346 11.72 -33.88 -11.26
CA PRO A 346 10.52 -34.69 -11.48
C PRO A 346 10.69 -36.16 -11.03
N THR A 347 11.91 -36.61 -10.76
CA THR A 347 12.17 -37.99 -10.32
C THR A 347 11.98 -38.21 -8.82
N LYS A 348 11.90 -37.12 -8.03
CA LYS A 348 11.86 -37.16 -6.56
C LYS A 348 10.45 -37.05 -5.96
N GLY A 349 9.40 -37.24 -6.76
CA GLY A 349 8.01 -37.19 -6.32
C GLY A 349 7.35 -35.85 -6.63
N GLU A 350 6.86 -35.14 -5.61
CA GLU A 350 6.26 -33.81 -5.77
C GLU A 350 7.32 -32.82 -6.26
N PHE A 351 7.12 -32.30 -7.47
CA PHE A 351 7.99 -31.33 -8.11
C PHE A 351 7.18 -30.10 -8.55
N CYS A 352 7.89 -29.04 -8.90
CA CYS A 352 7.30 -27.86 -9.54
C CYS A 352 8.12 -27.42 -10.74
N ASN A 353 7.47 -27.10 -11.85
CA ASN A 353 8.15 -26.60 -13.04
C ASN A 353 8.89 -25.29 -12.74
N LYS A 354 10.18 -25.26 -13.08
CA LYS A 354 11.07 -24.13 -12.81
C LYS A 354 10.58 -22.83 -13.46
N SER A 355 10.11 -22.87 -14.69
CA SER A 355 9.65 -21.69 -15.42
C SER A 355 8.39 -21.10 -14.79
N LEU A 356 7.41 -21.95 -14.45
CA LEU A 356 6.18 -21.53 -13.79
C LEU A 356 6.46 -20.88 -12.43
N TYR A 357 7.21 -21.57 -11.57
CA TYR A 357 7.51 -21.10 -10.23
C TYR A 357 8.29 -19.78 -10.26
N LEU A 358 9.36 -19.70 -11.06
CA LEU A 358 10.18 -18.49 -11.15
C LEU A 358 9.37 -17.31 -11.70
N PHE A 359 8.48 -17.54 -12.67
CA PHE A 359 7.60 -16.49 -13.16
C PHE A 359 6.70 -15.95 -12.04
N ALA A 360 6.00 -16.83 -11.31
CA ALA A 360 5.14 -16.42 -10.20
C ALA A 360 5.93 -15.73 -9.07
N PHE A 361 7.08 -16.29 -8.70
CA PHE A 361 7.98 -15.74 -7.70
C PHE A 361 8.46 -14.33 -8.05
N TRP A 362 9.01 -14.15 -9.26
CA TRP A 362 9.50 -12.84 -9.69
C TRP A 362 8.37 -11.84 -9.93
N LEU A 363 7.19 -12.29 -10.33
CA LEU A 363 6.02 -11.42 -10.46
C LEU A 363 5.62 -10.84 -9.09
N VAL A 364 5.47 -11.69 -8.07
CA VAL A 364 5.14 -11.23 -6.71
C VAL A 364 6.28 -10.40 -6.11
N THR A 365 7.53 -10.85 -6.27
CA THR A 365 8.72 -10.15 -5.77
C THR A 365 8.86 -8.76 -6.40
N SER A 366 8.66 -8.64 -7.71
CA SER A 366 8.73 -7.35 -8.42
C SER A 366 7.65 -6.38 -7.93
N ILE A 367 6.44 -6.87 -7.62
CA ILE A 367 5.38 -6.04 -7.03
C ILE A 367 5.82 -5.51 -5.66
N TYR A 368 6.43 -6.33 -4.81
CA TYR A 368 6.97 -5.85 -3.52
C TYR A 368 8.14 -4.87 -3.68
N ILE A 369 9.08 -5.14 -4.58
CA ILE A 369 10.22 -4.24 -4.84
C ILE A 369 9.71 -2.89 -5.36
N THR A 370 8.87 -2.89 -6.38
CA THR A 370 8.32 -1.65 -6.96
C THR A 370 7.48 -0.90 -5.95
N THR A 371 6.66 -1.59 -5.16
CA THR A 371 5.93 -0.98 -4.05
C THR A 371 6.90 -0.32 -3.07
N GLY A 372 7.91 -1.04 -2.58
CA GLY A 372 8.92 -0.52 -1.67
C GLY A 372 9.69 0.69 -2.22
N LEU A 373 10.05 0.68 -3.51
CA LEU A 373 10.68 1.82 -4.20
C LEU A 373 9.75 3.03 -4.25
N VAL A 374 8.48 2.84 -4.58
CA VAL A 374 7.47 3.91 -4.54
C VAL A 374 7.32 4.45 -3.13
N LEU A 375 7.25 3.59 -2.10
CA LEU A 375 7.17 4.03 -0.70
C LEU A 375 8.39 4.87 -0.32
N PHE A 376 9.59 4.45 -0.72
CA PHE A 376 10.84 5.16 -0.45
C PHE A 376 10.87 6.54 -1.11
N VAL A 377 10.50 6.63 -2.39
CA VAL A 377 10.45 7.90 -3.13
C VAL A 377 9.41 8.85 -2.52
N LEU A 378 8.22 8.35 -2.19
CA LEU A 378 7.18 9.16 -1.55
C LEU A 378 7.63 9.69 -0.18
N CYS A 379 8.26 8.84 0.63
CA CYS A 379 8.80 9.23 1.92
C CYS A 379 9.87 10.32 1.77
N PHE A 380 10.80 10.17 0.80
CA PHE A 380 11.82 11.16 0.52
C PHE A 380 11.22 12.51 0.10
N ILE A 381 10.22 12.50 -0.79
CA ILE A 381 9.53 13.73 -1.23
C ILE A 381 8.83 14.40 -0.05
N SER A 382 8.15 13.63 0.80
CA SER A 382 7.47 14.16 2.01
C SER A 382 8.46 14.75 3.01
N ILE A 383 9.62 14.14 3.22
CA ILE A 383 10.65 14.67 4.13
C ILE A 383 11.26 15.94 3.53
N ALA A 384 11.60 15.92 2.25
CA ALA A 384 12.16 17.08 1.56
C ALA A 384 11.20 18.27 1.58
N SER A 385 9.90 18.05 1.41
CA SER A 385 8.90 19.12 1.48
C SER A 385 8.76 19.71 2.88
N VAL A 386 8.81 18.88 3.93
CA VAL A 386 8.80 19.34 5.34
C VAL A 386 10.06 20.14 5.66
N ILE A 387 11.23 19.69 5.21
CA ILE A 387 12.51 20.40 5.44
C ILE A 387 12.54 21.73 4.70
N ALA A 388 12.16 21.76 3.43
CA ALA A 388 12.11 22.99 2.62
C ALA A 388 11.21 24.05 3.27
N LYS A 389 10.06 23.62 3.81
CA LYS A 389 9.13 24.50 4.52
C LYS A 389 9.65 25.03 5.86
N ARG A 390 10.62 24.36 6.49
CA ARG A 390 11.25 24.85 7.73
C ARG A 390 12.28 25.96 7.47
N HIS A 391 12.79 26.06 6.24
CA HIS A 391 13.79 27.04 5.83
C HIS A 391 13.20 28.26 5.09
N THR A 392 11.89 28.26 4.81
CA THR A 392 11.14 29.37 4.22
C THR A 392 10.26 29.98 5.29
#